data_AF-A0A0W1B029-F1
#
_entry.id   AF-A0A0W1B029-F1
#
_cell.length_a   1.000
_cell.length_b   1.000
_cell.length_c   1.000
_cell.angle_alpha   90.00
_cell.angle_beta   90.00
_cell.angle_gamma   90.00
#
_symmetry.space_group_name_H-M   'P 1'
#
loop_
_entity.id
_entity.type
_entity.pdbx_description
1 polymer ?
#
loop_
_entity_poly.entity_id
_entity_poly.type
_entity_poly.pdbx_seq_one_letter_code
_entity_poly.pdbx_strand_id
1 'polypeptide(L)'
;MKRLSQCFILCTIIFALIMPSNVFAADKKLFNDASITLSSDVIPVGGTTKIKIRLLAEMTSLTYAKLTPEVSDESILTIELDGYSDYIITGVQEGSAEVVFNIPGWNEERYPITVLSRAAYEEKMKTPQEVIDFTTYSNQIAAIVKYDEIASEAYDKNRIDTGTNRKQRYTAFNNVILPNYTKLVVEAKKIKAPNPELQALHEIYLKALKTQLEAITMMKEGLYKTKISSTAFNAANKKMGEGVKYEGQFVDGINKYQKKYGIQD
;
A
#
# COMPACT_ATOMS: atom_id res chain seq x y z
N MET A 1 3.61 -2.52 9.61
CA MET A 1 3.45 -1.28 8.83
C MET A 1 2.04 -0.72 9.00
N LYS A 2 1.65 -0.33 10.22
CA LYS A 2 0.27 0.16 10.53
C LYS A 2 0.22 1.62 10.96
N ARG A 3 1.35 2.34 10.96
CA ARG A 3 1.45 3.68 11.57
C ARG A 3 1.70 4.83 10.58
N LEU A 4 1.93 4.57 9.30
CA LEU A 4 2.09 5.63 8.29
C LEU A 4 0.86 5.81 7.38
N SER A 5 0.01 4.80 7.22
CA SER A 5 -1.11 4.82 6.27
C SER A 5 -2.44 5.36 6.83
N GLN A 6 -2.47 5.87 8.07
CA GLN A 6 -3.74 6.18 8.74
C GLN A 6 -4.35 7.56 8.47
N CYS A 7 -3.85 8.36 7.52
CA CYS A 7 -4.32 9.75 7.38
C CYS A 7 -5.02 10.16 6.08
N PHE A 8 -5.19 9.34 5.03
CA PHE A 8 -5.86 9.83 3.82
C PHE A 8 -6.81 8.82 3.18
N ILE A 9 -8.04 8.79 3.70
CA ILE A 9 -9.23 8.30 3.00
C ILE A 9 -9.99 9.53 2.51
N LEU A 10 -10.17 9.70 1.20
CA LEU A 10 -11.50 9.98 0.61
C LEU A 10 -11.50 10.04 -0.93
N CYS A 11 -12.43 9.27 -1.49
CA CYS A 11 -13.28 9.54 -2.67
C CYS A 11 -12.66 9.94 -4.01
N THR A 12 -12.74 9.01 -4.97
CA THR A 12 -12.89 9.34 -6.39
C THR A 12 -14.21 8.78 -6.92
N ILE A 13 -15.15 9.71 -7.09
CA ILE A 13 -16.41 9.58 -7.83
C ILE A 13 -16.06 9.49 -9.32
N ILE A 14 -16.53 8.44 -10.00
CA ILE A 14 -16.42 8.30 -11.46
C ILE A 14 -17.57 9.08 -12.11
N PHE A 15 -17.21 10.09 -12.90
CA PHE A 15 -18.09 10.76 -13.85
C PHE A 15 -18.27 9.86 -15.09
N ALA A 16 -19.50 9.43 -15.36
CA ALA A 16 -19.89 8.88 -16.66
C ALA A 16 -20.53 9.98 -17.51
N LEU A 17 -19.99 10.16 -18.71
CA LEU A 17 -20.39 11.13 -19.74
C LEU A 17 -21.82 10.85 -20.26
N ILE A 18 -22.53 11.95 -20.52
CA ILE A 18 -23.88 12.03 -21.07
C ILE A 18 -23.87 11.76 -22.59
N MET A 19 -24.91 11.08 -23.11
CA MET A 19 -25.73 11.35 -24.33
C MET A 19 -26.33 10.04 -24.89
N PRO A 20 -27.39 10.07 -25.72
CA PRO A 20 -28.69 10.71 -25.59
C PRO A 20 -29.84 9.69 -25.45
N SER A 21 -30.98 10.21 -25.00
CA SER A 21 -32.25 9.54 -24.67
C SER A 21 -32.87 8.71 -25.79
N ASN A 22 -33.27 7.47 -25.49
CA ASN A 22 -34.43 6.82 -26.10
C ASN A 22 -35.13 5.88 -25.10
N VAL A 23 -36.36 6.30 -24.76
CA VAL A 23 -37.59 5.52 -24.51
C VAL A 23 -37.65 4.58 -23.28
N PHE A 24 -38.55 4.97 -22.38
CA PHE A 24 -38.98 4.37 -21.12
C PHE A 24 -39.23 2.84 -21.11
N ALA A 25 -38.66 2.17 -20.10
CA ALA A 25 -39.21 0.98 -19.46
C ALA A 25 -38.76 0.92 -17.96
N ALA A 26 -39.74 0.92 -17.05
CA ALA A 26 -39.68 0.60 -15.60
C ALA A 26 -38.48 1.07 -14.73
N ASP A 27 -38.64 2.21 -14.05
CA ASP A 27 -37.65 2.87 -13.14
C ASP A 27 -37.42 2.21 -11.75
N LYS A 28 -37.44 0.88 -11.62
CA LYS A 28 -37.03 0.22 -10.35
C LYS A 28 -35.62 -0.36 -10.45
N LYS A 29 -34.68 0.26 -9.74
CA LYS A 29 -33.30 -0.25 -9.62
C LYS A 29 -33.26 -1.45 -8.68
N LEU A 30 -32.67 -2.56 -9.14
CA LEU A 30 -32.50 -3.79 -8.36
C LEU A 30 -31.72 -3.54 -7.05
N PHE A 31 -30.75 -2.62 -7.09
CA PHE A 31 -29.93 -2.23 -5.94
C PHE A 31 -30.68 -1.58 -4.78
N ASN A 32 -31.92 -1.12 -4.97
CA ASN A 32 -32.73 -0.59 -3.87
C ASN A 32 -33.25 -1.70 -2.96
N ASP A 33 -33.41 -2.91 -3.49
CA ASP A 33 -34.05 -4.05 -2.81
C ASP A 33 -33.07 -5.23 -2.59
N ALA A 34 -31.94 -5.27 -3.31
CA ALA A 34 -30.92 -6.31 -3.19
C ALA A 34 -29.50 -5.75 -3.34
N SER A 35 -28.56 -6.24 -2.54
CA SER A 35 -27.13 -6.09 -2.75
C SER A 35 -26.62 -7.30 -3.53
N ILE A 36 -26.02 -7.05 -4.69
CA ILE A 36 -25.37 -8.06 -5.52
C ILE A 36 -23.88 -7.76 -5.56
N THR A 37 -23.04 -8.75 -5.26
CA THR A 37 -21.58 -8.57 -5.23
C THR A 37 -20.90 -9.69 -6.01
N LEU A 38 -20.16 -9.31 -7.05
CA LEU A 38 -19.29 -10.21 -7.81
C LEU A 38 -17.91 -10.29 -7.13
N SER A 39 -17.43 -11.51 -6.88
CA SER A 39 -16.14 -11.73 -6.21
C SER A 39 -14.94 -11.45 -7.11
N SER A 40 -15.06 -11.77 -8.40
CA SER A 40 -14.07 -11.48 -9.43
C SER A 40 -14.73 -11.55 -10.81
N ASP A 41 -14.35 -10.62 -11.67
CA ASP A 41 -14.73 -10.49 -13.09
C ASP A 41 -13.77 -11.21 -14.04
N VAL A 42 -12.70 -11.84 -13.51
CA VAL A 42 -11.73 -12.60 -14.29
C VAL A 42 -11.45 -13.93 -13.62
N ILE A 43 -11.58 -15.03 -14.36
CA ILE A 43 -11.32 -16.39 -13.86
C ILE A 43 -10.49 -17.20 -14.88
N PRO A 44 -9.76 -18.24 -14.45
CA PRO A 44 -9.15 -19.17 -15.39
C PRO A 44 -10.21 -20.16 -15.90
N VAL A 45 -9.93 -20.81 -17.05
CA VAL A 45 -10.65 -22.02 -17.47
C VAL A 45 -10.61 -23.08 -16.35
N GLY A 46 -11.78 -23.62 -16.00
CA GLY A 46 -12.00 -24.53 -14.87
C GLY A 46 -11.99 -23.84 -13.49
N GLY A 47 -11.80 -22.52 -13.43
CA GLY A 47 -11.90 -21.74 -12.20
C GLY A 47 -13.32 -21.27 -11.92
N THR A 48 -13.55 -20.82 -10.68
CA THR A 48 -14.87 -20.39 -10.21
C THR A 48 -14.83 -19.00 -9.59
N THR A 49 -15.88 -18.20 -9.79
CA THR A 49 -16.18 -16.98 -9.04
C THR A 49 -17.58 -17.07 -8.43
N LYS A 50 -17.94 -16.14 -7.54
CA LYS A 50 -19.26 -16.11 -6.90
C LYS A 50 -19.93 -14.76 -7.06
N ILE A 51 -21.22 -14.78 -7.39
CA ILE A 51 -22.14 -13.66 -7.21
C ILE A 51 -22.94 -13.92 -5.93
N LYS A 52 -22.75 -13.04 -4.94
CA LYS A 52 -23.49 -13.08 -3.68
C LYS A 52 -24.68 -12.16 -3.77
N ILE A 53 -25.86 -12.64 -3.38
CA ILE A 53 -27.07 -11.83 -3.33
C ILE A 53 -27.61 -11.73 -1.91
N ARG A 54 -27.81 -10.49 -1.45
CA ARG A 54 -28.44 -10.19 -0.17
C ARG A 54 -29.64 -9.29 -0.40
N LEU A 55 -30.84 -9.78 -0.09
CA LEU A 55 -32.04 -8.93 -0.06
C LEU A 55 -31.93 -7.94 1.11
N LEU A 56 -32.24 -6.66 0.87
CA LEU A 56 -32.02 -5.57 1.81
C LEU A 56 -33.23 -5.23 2.69
N ALA A 57 -34.43 -5.68 2.32
CA ALA A 57 -35.65 -5.41 3.09
C ALA A 57 -36.54 -6.66 3.24
N GLU A 58 -37.18 -6.79 4.41
CA GLU A 58 -38.01 -7.96 4.79
C GLU A 58 -39.36 -8.02 4.05
N MET A 59 -39.74 -6.97 3.30
CA MET A 59 -41.03 -6.84 2.62
C MET A 59 -40.89 -6.40 1.15
N THR A 60 -39.89 -6.92 0.43
CA THR A 60 -39.77 -6.68 -1.02
C THR A 60 -40.64 -7.66 -1.81
N SER A 61 -41.19 -7.23 -2.95
CA SER A 61 -41.80 -8.14 -3.94
C SER A 61 -40.77 -9.01 -4.66
N LEU A 62 -39.48 -8.72 -4.45
CA LEU A 62 -38.32 -9.47 -4.91
C LEU A 62 -38.05 -10.63 -3.94
N THR A 63 -37.96 -11.84 -4.46
CA THR A 63 -37.62 -13.05 -3.70
C THR A 63 -36.42 -13.72 -4.38
N TYR A 64 -35.66 -14.56 -3.65
CA TYR A 64 -34.57 -15.35 -4.23
C TYR A 64 -35.02 -16.20 -5.42
N ALA A 65 -36.27 -16.68 -5.42
CA ALA A 65 -36.84 -17.44 -6.53
C ALA A 65 -36.99 -16.63 -7.84
N LYS A 66 -37.05 -15.29 -7.76
CA LYS A 66 -37.10 -14.41 -8.95
C LYS A 66 -35.72 -13.99 -9.44
N LEU A 67 -34.67 -14.26 -8.66
CA LEU A 67 -33.30 -13.87 -8.95
C LEU A 67 -32.59 -14.96 -9.75
N THR A 68 -33.17 -15.44 -10.83
CA THR A 68 -32.55 -16.48 -11.68
C THR A 68 -31.72 -15.82 -12.78
N PRO A 69 -30.37 -15.76 -12.65
CA PRO A 69 -29.53 -15.20 -13.69
C PRO A 69 -29.44 -16.14 -14.89
N GLU A 70 -29.23 -15.53 -16.05
CA GLU A 70 -28.90 -16.23 -17.29
C GLU A 70 -27.45 -15.90 -17.69
N VAL A 71 -26.82 -16.77 -18.46
CA VAL A 71 -25.49 -16.55 -19.02
C VAL A 71 -25.64 -16.19 -20.49
N SER A 72 -24.95 -15.16 -20.96
CA SER A 72 -25.03 -14.74 -22.37
C SER A 72 -24.44 -15.76 -23.35
N ASP A 73 -23.50 -16.59 -22.89
CA ASP A 73 -22.87 -17.67 -23.65
C ASP A 73 -22.47 -18.83 -22.72
N GLU A 74 -23.25 -19.91 -22.76
CA GLU A 74 -23.03 -21.13 -21.95
C GLU A 74 -21.78 -21.93 -22.37
N SER A 75 -21.22 -21.67 -23.57
CA SER A 75 -19.96 -22.30 -23.99
C SER A 75 -18.74 -21.72 -23.27
N ILE A 76 -18.86 -20.49 -22.74
CA ILE A 76 -17.79 -19.78 -22.03
C ILE A 76 -17.97 -19.89 -20.52
N LEU A 77 -19.21 -19.75 -20.01
CA LEU A 77 -19.51 -19.75 -18.58
C LEU A 77 -20.67 -20.67 -18.27
N THR A 78 -20.63 -21.30 -17.09
CA THR A 78 -21.80 -21.95 -16.49
C THR A 78 -22.11 -21.31 -15.16
N ILE A 79 -23.37 -21.35 -14.75
CA ILE A 79 -23.83 -20.79 -13.48
C ILE A 79 -24.66 -21.83 -12.73
N GLU A 80 -24.38 -21.98 -11.45
CA GLU A 80 -25.11 -22.89 -10.57
C GLU A 80 -25.45 -22.20 -9.24
N LEU A 81 -26.58 -22.55 -8.64
CA LEU A 81 -26.97 -22.03 -7.35
C LEU A 81 -26.29 -22.83 -6.22
N ASP A 82 -25.50 -22.15 -5.40
CA ASP A 82 -24.85 -22.70 -4.19
C ASP A 82 -25.88 -22.76 -3.04
N GLY A 83 -26.83 -23.67 -3.17
CA GLY A 83 -27.83 -24.00 -2.16
C GLY A 83 -28.95 -22.97 -1.97
N TYR A 84 -28.64 -21.69 -1.72
CA TYR A 84 -29.64 -20.72 -1.26
C TYR A 84 -29.62 -19.34 -1.93
N SER A 85 -28.50 -18.60 -1.89
CA SER A 85 -28.46 -17.18 -2.29
C SER A 85 -27.27 -16.78 -3.15
N ASP A 86 -26.32 -17.69 -3.32
CA ASP A 86 -25.06 -17.42 -3.99
C ASP A 86 -25.04 -18.20 -5.30
N TYR A 87 -24.58 -17.55 -6.37
CA TYR A 87 -24.37 -18.20 -7.65
C TYR A 87 -22.89 -18.45 -7.86
N ILE A 88 -22.51 -19.70 -8.07
CA ILE A 88 -21.17 -20.10 -8.48
C ILE A 88 -21.13 -20.01 -10.00
N ILE A 89 -20.16 -19.28 -10.52
CA ILE A 89 -19.90 -19.17 -11.96
C ILE A 89 -18.60 -19.89 -12.27
N THR A 90 -18.65 -20.81 -13.22
CA THR A 90 -17.51 -21.65 -13.62
C THR A 90 -17.11 -21.32 -15.05
N GLY A 91 -15.81 -21.06 -15.26
CA GLY A 91 -15.24 -20.82 -16.59
C GLY A 91 -15.08 -22.13 -17.37
N VAL A 92 -15.74 -22.25 -18.51
CA VAL A 92 -15.72 -23.44 -19.36
C VAL A 92 -14.65 -23.33 -20.45
N GLN A 93 -14.62 -22.20 -21.16
CA GLN A 93 -13.71 -21.94 -22.28
C GLN A 93 -13.23 -20.48 -22.24
N GLU A 94 -12.07 -20.21 -22.82
CA GLU A 94 -11.56 -18.85 -22.98
C GLU A 94 -12.52 -17.95 -23.78
N GLY A 95 -12.76 -16.76 -23.27
CA GLY A 95 -13.68 -15.80 -23.86
C GLY A 95 -14.25 -14.83 -22.82
N SER A 96 -15.24 -14.05 -23.23
CA SER A 96 -15.99 -13.17 -22.34
C SER A 96 -17.47 -13.45 -22.49
N ALA A 97 -18.17 -13.59 -21.37
CA ALA A 97 -19.62 -13.72 -21.32
C ALA A 97 -20.15 -12.95 -20.11
N GLU A 98 -21.44 -12.68 -20.10
CA GLU A 98 -22.11 -11.91 -19.07
C GLU A 98 -23.06 -12.79 -18.28
N VAL A 99 -23.13 -12.57 -16.97
CA VAL A 99 -24.24 -13.04 -16.15
C VAL A 99 -25.28 -11.93 -16.09
N VAL A 100 -26.50 -12.24 -16.52
CA VAL A 100 -27.58 -11.26 -16.72
C VAL A 100 -28.71 -11.56 -15.74
N PHE A 101 -29.08 -10.58 -14.92
CA PHE A 101 -30.30 -10.59 -14.13
C PHE A 101 -31.36 -9.77 -14.84
N ASN A 102 -32.27 -10.45 -15.54
CA ASN A 102 -33.41 -9.82 -16.21
C ASN A 102 -34.70 -10.15 -15.45
N ILE A 103 -35.08 -9.27 -14.52
CA ILE A 103 -36.24 -9.50 -13.64
C ILE A 103 -37.37 -8.57 -14.06
N PRO A 104 -38.56 -9.07 -14.44
CA PRO A 104 -39.67 -8.24 -14.89
C PRO A 104 -40.06 -7.17 -13.86
N GLY A 105 -39.98 -5.90 -14.28
CA GLY A 105 -40.28 -4.76 -13.41
C GLY A 105 -39.09 -4.20 -12.65
N TRP A 106 -37.87 -4.71 -12.91
CA TRP A 106 -36.59 -4.13 -12.49
C TRP A 106 -35.69 -3.88 -13.70
N ASN A 107 -34.70 -3.01 -13.52
CA ASN A 107 -33.64 -2.84 -14.51
C ASN A 107 -32.83 -4.12 -14.69
N GLU A 108 -32.44 -4.39 -15.92
CA GLU A 108 -31.50 -5.46 -16.25
C GLU A 108 -30.11 -5.13 -15.70
N GLU A 109 -29.52 -6.09 -14.98
CA GLU A 109 -28.16 -5.97 -14.45
C GLU A 109 -27.25 -6.99 -15.13
N ARG A 110 -26.08 -6.54 -15.60
CA ARG A 110 -25.11 -7.34 -16.36
C ARG A 110 -23.78 -7.37 -15.63
N TYR A 111 -23.22 -8.58 -15.46
CA TYR A 111 -21.94 -8.82 -14.83
C TYR A 111 -21.00 -9.47 -15.85
N PRO A 112 -20.15 -8.68 -16.54
CA PRO A 112 -19.20 -9.24 -17.50
C PRO A 112 -18.13 -10.05 -16.77
N ILE A 113 -17.83 -11.23 -17.29
CA ILE A 113 -16.79 -12.12 -16.77
C ILE A 113 -15.93 -12.57 -17.94
N THR A 114 -14.61 -12.42 -17.77
CA THR A 114 -13.61 -12.89 -18.72
C THR A 114 -12.96 -14.17 -18.22
N VAL A 115 -13.03 -15.23 -19.03
CA VAL A 115 -12.34 -16.49 -18.81
C VAL A 115 -11.04 -16.49 -19.61
N LEU A 116 -9.93 -16.68 -18.92
CA LEU A 116 -8.59 -16.74 -19.52
C LEU A 116 -8.04 -18.17 -19.48
N SER A 117 -7.12 -18.52 -20.37
CA SER A 117 -6.28 -19.70 -20.15
C SER A 117 -5.63 -19.63 -18.78
N ARG A 118 -5.33 -20.79 -18.19
CA ARG A 118 -4.68 -20.83 -16.86
C ARG A 118 -3.38 -20.03 -16.82
N ALA A 119 -2.57 -20.13 -17.88
CA ALA A 119 -1.33 -19.37 -18.00
C ALA A 119 -1.58 -17.85 -18.10
N ALA A 120 -2.56 -17.40 -18.89
CA ALA A 120 -2.88 -15.98 -19.00
C ALA A 120 -3.51 -15.42 -17.71
N TYR A 121 -4.31 -16.22 -17.00
CA TYR A 121 -4.83 -15.87 -15.69
C TYR A 121 -3.72 -15.72 -14.66
N GLU A 122 -2.82 -16.70 -14.58
CA GLU A 122 -1.67 -16.67 -13.67
C GLU A 122 -0.77 -15.46 -13.95
N GLU A 123 -0.51 -15.13 -15.22
CA GLU A 123 0.26 -13.94 -15.59
C GLU A 123 -0.49 -12.64 -15.24
N LYS A 124 -1.81 -12.58 -15.45
CA LYS A 124 -2.62 -11.39 -15.11
C LYS A 124 -2.73 -11.16 -13.60
N MET A 125 -2.77 -12.24 -12.81
CA MET A 125 -2.83 -12.18 -11.35
C MET A 125 -1.44 -12.13 -10.71
N LYS A 126 -0.37 -12.24 -11.49
CA LYS A 126 1.00 -12.19 -11.00
C LYS A 126 1.27 -10.80 -10.43
N THR A 127 1.65 -10.77 -9.15
CA THR A 127 2.16 -9.55 -8.54
C THR A 127 3.40 -9.09 -9.29
N PRO A 128 3.45 -7.84 -9.79
CA PRO A 128 4.63 -7.32 -10.49
C PRO A 128 5.90 -7.50 -9.67
N GLN A 129 7.01 -7.86 -10.32
CA GLN A 129 8.27 -8.16 -9.64
C GLN A 129 8.75 -6.96 -8.80
N GLU A 130 8.49 -5.75 -9.27
CA GLU A 130 8.85 -4.50 -8.61
C GLU A 130 8.11 -4.29 -7.29
N VAL A 131 6.87 -4.78 -7.19
CA VAL A 131 6.09 -4.78 -5.94
C VAL A 131 6.69 -5.75 -4.94
N ILE A 132 7.11 -6.94 -5.40
CA ILE A 132 7.78 -7.96 -4.57
C ILE A 132 9.14 -7.45 -4.08
N ASP A 133 9.91 -6.85 -4.98
CA ASP A 133 11.23 -6.28 -4.70
C ASP A 133 11.13 -5.15 -3.68
N PHE A 134 10.18 -4.22 -3.87
CA PHE A 134 9.94 -3.14 -2.92
C PHE A 134 9.53 -3.66 -1.55
N THR A 135 8.61 -4.63 -1.49
CA THR A 135 8.20 -5.26 -0.23
C THR A 135 9.40 -5.89 0.49
N THR A 136 10.24 -6.60 -0.26
CA THR A 136 11.46 -7.23 0.27
C THR A 136 12.46 -6.19 0.80
N TYR A 137 12.66 -5.10 0.08
CA TYR A 137 13.53 -4.00 0.50
C TYR A 137 12.98 -3.28 1.75
N SER A 138 11.70 -2.89 1.73
CA SER A 138 11.03 -2.18 2.81
C SER A 138 11.01 -2.98 4.11
N ASN A 139 10.85 -4.31 4.04
CA ASN A 139 10.94 -5.18 5.20
C ASN A 139 12.35 -5.20 5.83
N GLN A 140 13.41 -5.14 5.03
CA GLN A 140 14.78 -5.04 5.53
C GLN A 140 15.03 -3.70 6.24
N ILE A 141 14.52 -2.59 5.67
CA ILE A 141 14.61 -1.25 6.30
C ILE A 141 13.82 -1.23 7.62
N ALA A 142 12.58 -1.74 7.63
CA ALA A 142 11.75 -1.78 8.83
C ALA A 142 12.40 -2.54 10.00
N ALA A 143 13.21 -3.56 9.71
CA ALA A 143 13.91 -4.35 10.74
C ALA A 143 14.98 -3.54 11.50
N ILE A 144 15.48 -2.43 10.93
CA ILE A 144 16.57 -1.62 11.50
C ILE A 144 16.10 -0.28 12.07
N VAL A 145 14.91 0.21 11.70
CA VAL A 145 14.35 1.51 12.11
C VAL A 145 14.36 1.72 13.62
N LYS A 146 14.18 0.66 14.42
CA LYS A 146 14.24 0.74 15.89
C LYS A 146 15.51 1.40 16.44
N TYR A 147 16.65 1.29 15.76
CA TYR A 147 17.90 1.91 16.21
C TYR A 147 17.89 3.43 16.01
N ASP A 148 17.24 3.88 14.93
CA ASP A 148 17.00 5.31 14.69
C ASP A 148 16.02 5.86 15.72
N GLU A 149 14.91 5.16 15.97
CA GLU A 149 13.90 5.57 16.97
C GLU A 149 14.52 5.77 18.36
N ILE A 150 15.35 4.82 18.82
CA ILE A 150 16.04 4.92 20.11
C ILE A 150 17.01 6.11 20.15
N ALA A 151 17.77 6.32 19.07
CA ALA A 151 18.73 7.43 18.98
C ALA A 151 18.02 8.78 18.96
N SER A 152 16.95 8.90 18.17
CA SER A 152 16.14 10.10 18.01
C SER A 152 15.39 10.47 19.29
N GLU A 153 14.76 9.49 19.96
CA GLU A 153 14.09 9.72 21.24
C GLU A 153 15.08 10.22 22.31
N ALA A 154 16.28 9.61 22.38
CA ALA A 154 17.33 10.05 23.28
C ALA A 154 17.86 11.45 22.91
N TYR A 155 17.99 11.76 21.62
CA TYR A 155 18.37 13.08 21.14
C TYR A 155 17.36 14.15 21.55
N ASP A 156 16.06 13.93 21.28
CA ASP A 156 15.01 14.92 21.57
C ASP A 156 14.92 15.24 23.06
N LYS A 157 15.03 14.23 23.92
CA LYS A 157 15.08 14.41 25.38
C LYS A 157 16.29 15.23 25.85
N ASN A 158 17.38 15.25 25.09
CA ASN A 158 18.66 15.85 25.47
C ASN A 158 19.09 17.00 24.53
N ARG A 159 18.20 17.48 23.67
CA ARG A 159 18.51 18.48 22.65
C ARG A 159 18.80 19.86 23.25
N ILE A 160 17.98 20.26 24.23
CA ILE A 160 18.01 21.61 24.82
C ILE A 160 19.21 21.73 25.76
N ASP A 161 20.03 22.76 25.53
CA ASP A 161 21.08 23.16 26.46
C ASP A 161 20.50 24.04 27.57
N THR A 162 20.66 23.64 28.83
CA THR A 162 20.27 24.43 30.00
C THR A 162 21.48 25.00 30.74
N GLY A 163 22.68 24.86 30.19
CA GLY A 163 23.96 25.25 30.81
C GLY A 163 24.44 24.28 31.90
N THR A 164 23.53 23.59 32.59
CA THR A 164 23.85 22.64 33.67
C THR A 164 23.78 21.17 33.22
N ASN A 165 23.00 20.86 32.18
CA ASN A 165 22.78 19.50 31.70
C ASN A 165 23.85 18.95 30.74
N ARG A 166 24.95 19.66 30.49
CA ARG A 166 26.01 19.26 29.55
C ARG A 166 26.56 17.84 29.78
N LYS A 167 26.78 17.43 31.04
CA LYS A 167 27.23 16.06 31.39
C LYS A 167 26.19 15.00 31.03
N GLN A 168 24.91 15.28 31.31
CA GLN A 168 23.80 14.40 30.97
C GLN A 168 23.69 14.24 29.45
N ARG A 169 23.76 15.35 28.70
CA ARG A 169 23.77 15.33 27.24
C ARG A 169 24.94 14.51 26.70
N TYR A 170 26.16 14.76 27.19
CA TYR A 170 27.33 13.96 26.79
C TYR A 170 27.11 12.47 27.03
N THR A 171 26.57 12.10 28.19
CA THR A 171 26.27 10.70 28.56
C THR A 171 25.24 10.10 27.60
N ALA A 172 24.17 10.82 27.27
CA ALA A 172 23.17 10.37 26.31
C ALA A 172 23.78 10.15 24.90
N PHE A 173 24.60 11.10 24.43
CA PHE A 173 25.31 10.97 23.16
C PHE A 173 26.26 9.76 23.14
N ASN A 174 27.04 9.59 24.21
CA ASN A 174 28.07 8.56 24.28
C ASN A 174 27.48 7.15 24.45
N ASN A 175 26.45 7.00 25.27
CA ASN A 175 25.97 5.69 25.70
C ASN A 175 24.70 5.23 24.95
N VAL A 176 23.93 6.14 24.35
CA VAL A 176 22.64 5.81 23.71
C VAL A 176 22.62 6.21 22.25
N ILE A 177 22.80 7.50 21.95
CA ILE A 177 22.59 8.03 20.58
C ILE A 177 23.65 7.46 19.63
N LEU A 178 24.94 7.67 19.91
CA LEU A 178 26.02 7.28 19.00
C LEU A 178 26.09 5.74 18.80
N PRO A 179 25.98 4.89 19.84
CA PRO A 179 25.98 3.44 19.65
C PRO A 179 24.81 2.93 18.80
N ASN A 180 23.59 3.43 19.05
CA ASN A 180 22.41 2.99 18.28
C ASN A 180 22.50 3.49 16.83
N TYR A 181 22.90 4.74 16.61
CA TYR A 181 23.03 5.28 15.26
C TYR A 181 24.17 4.61 14.47
N THR A 182 25.27 4.24 15.14
CA THR A 182 26.34 3.43 14.53
C THR A 182 25.81 2.07 14.11
N LYS A 183 25.01 1.43 14.98
CA LYS A 183 24.38 0.14 14.67
C LYS A 183 23.41 0.25 13.50
N LEU A 184 22.60 1.31 13.43
CA LEU A 184 21.76 1.62 12.29
C LEU A 184 22.56 1.65 10.99
N VAL A 185 23.68 2.39 10.94
CA VAL A 185 24.55 2.49 9.75
C VAL A 185 25.15 1.12 9.39
N VAL A 186 25.57 0.34 10.38
CA VAL A 186 26.15 -1.00 10.15
C VAL A 186 25.11 -1.97 9.60
N GLU A 187 23.90 -2.01 10.16
CA GLU A 187 22.85 -2.90 9.67
C GLU A 187 22.31 -2.43 8.32
N ALA A 188 22.18 -1.12 8.08
CA ALA A 188 21.78 -0.58 6.79
C ALA A 188 22.72 -1.03 5.67
N LYS A 189 24.04 -1.07 5.90
CA LYS A 189 25.02 -1.56 4.90
C LYS A 189 24.84 -3.03 4.51
N LYS A 190 24.14 -3.84 5.32
CA LYS A 190 23.89 -5.25 5.04
C LYS A 190 22.64 -5.46 4.18
N ILE A 191 21.81 -4.43 4.03
CA ILE A 191 20.59 -4.49 3.22
C ILE A 191 20.99 -4.71 1.76
N LYS A 192 20.30 -5.65 1.11
CA LYS A 192 20.47 -5.92 -0.31
C LYS A 192 19.23 -5.42 -1.03
N ALA A 193 19.40 -4.42 -1.88
CA ALA A 193 18.33 -3.98 -2.76
C ALA A 193 18.13 -5.03 -3.88
N PRO A 194 16.90 -5.51 -4.12
CA PRO A 194 16.66 -6.56 -5.10
C PRO A 194 16.86 -6.15 -6.56
N ASN A 195 16.78 -4.84 -6.87
CA ASN A 195 16.95 -4.32 -8.23
C ASN A 195 17.78 -3.03 -8.27
N PRO A 196 18.28 -2.62 -9.46
CA PRO A 196 19.16 -1.46 -9.61
C PRO A 196 18.54 -0.11 -9.20
N GLU A 197 17.23 0.09 -9.42
CA GLU A 197 16.56 1.34 -9.02
C GLU A 197 16.53 1.48 -7.50
N LEU A 198 16.13 0.42 -6.78
CA LEU A 198 16.16 0.41 -5.32
C LEU A 198 17.59 0.46 -4.77
N GLN A 199 18.57 -0.12 -5.46
CA GLN A 199 19.99 -0.04 -5.07
C GLN A 199 20.50 1.40 -5.11
N ALA A 200 20.19 2.15 -6.18
CA ALA A 200 20.56 3.55 -6.29
C ALA A 200 19.93 4.40 -5.16
N LEU A 201 18.66 4.14 -4.82
CA LEU A 201 18.00 4.79 -3.69
C LEU A 201 18.64 4.42 -2.35
N HIS A 202 18.98 3.14 -2.17
CA HIS A 202 19.64 2.66 -0.96
C HIS A 202 21.02 3.31 -0.75
N GLU A 203 21.77 3.58 -1.81
CA GLU A 203 23.05 4.29 -1.73
C GLU A 203 22.88 5.74 -1.23
N ILE A 204 21.80 6.42 -1.63
CA ILE A 204 21.43 7.74 -1.10
C ILE A 204 21.10 7.63 0.39
N TYR A 205 20.33 6.63 0.80
CA TYR A 205 20.02 6.38 2.21
C TYR A 205 21.29 6.14 3.05
N LEU A 206 22.22 5.30 2.56
CA LEU A 206 23.51 5.08 3.23
C LEU A 206 24.34 6.36 3.34
N LYS A 207 24.27 7.25 2.34
CA LYS A 207 24.94 8.54 2.37
C LYS A 207 24.33 9.47 3.42
N ALA A 208 23.00 9.51 3.54
CA ALA A 208 22.30 10.24 4.59
C ALA A 208 22.76 9.77 5.98
N LEU A 209 22.66 8.46 6.25
CA LEU A 209 23.02 7.86 7.53
C LEU A 209 24.48 8.12 7.91
N LYS A 210 25.43 7.95 6.99
CA LYS A 210 26.86 8.25 7.26
C LYS A 210 27.07 9.73 7.61
N THR A 211 26.42 10.63 6.87
CA THR A 211 26.54 12.07 7.07
C THR A 211 25.96 12.49 8.43
N GLN A 212 24.83 11.92 8.83
CA GLN A 212 24.20 12.16 10.13
C GLN A 212 25.03 11.57 11.28
N LEU A 213 25.66 10.40 11.09
CA LEU A 213 26.58 9.80 12.07
C LEU A 213 27.81 10.71 12.31
N GLU A 214 28.39 11.28 11.26
CA GLU A 214 29.48 12.26 11.38
C GLU A 214 29.02 13.48 12.21
N ALA A 215 27.83 14.00 11.93
CA ALA A 215 27.25 15.11 12.70
C ALA A 215 27.06 14.75 14.19
N ILE A 216 26.48 13.59 14.51
CA ILE A 216 26.29 13.11 15.89
C ILE A 216 27.63 12.97 16.61
N THR A 217 28.67 12.51 15.90
CA THR A 217 30.03 12.39 16.45
C THR A 217 30.60 13.75 16.82
N MET A 218 30.47 14.74 15.92
CA MET A 218 30.90 16.12 16.18
C MET A 218 30.14 16.76 17.36
N MET A 219 28.84 16.49 17.49
CA MET A 219 28.04 16.96 18.64
C MET A 219 28.56 16.38 19.96
N LYS A 220 28.87 15.07 20.00
CA LYS A 220 29.47 14.44 21.18
C LYS A 220 30.79 15.10 21.56
N GLU A 221 31.66 15.35 20.58
CA GLU A 221 32.95 16.02 20.80
C GLU A 221 32.77 17.45 21.34
N GLY A 222 31.77 18.18 20.83
CA GLY A 222 31.38 19.51 21.31
C GLY A 222 30.90 19.54 22.77
N LEU A 223 30.45 18.40 23.30
CA LEU A 223 30.00 18.22 24.69
C LEU A 223 31.12 17.72 25.64
N TYR A 224 32.23 17.22 25.10
CA TYR A 224 33.29 16.60 25.90
C TYR A 224 34.02 17.59 26.83
N LYS A 225 34.23 18.83 26.35
CA LYS A 225 34.94 19.88 27.09
C LYS A 225 34.09 20.43 28.25
N THR A 226 34.74 21.18 29.14
CA THR A 226 34.09 21.82 30.30
C THR A 226 33.02 22.84 29.91
N LYS A 227 33.20 23.50 28.75
CA LYS A 227 32.21 24.38 28.12
C LYS A 227 31.80 23.79 26.76
N ILE A 228 30.52 23.94 26.43
CA ILE A 228 29.99 23.52 25.13
C ILE A 228 30.63 24.38 24.03
N SER A 229 31.08 23.72 22.95
CA SER A 229 31.63 24.43 21.79
C SER A 229 30.52 24.78 20.79
N SER A 230 30.06 26.03 20.80
CA SER A 230 29.06 26.50 19.83
C SER A 230 29.54 26.36 18.38
N THR A 231 30.82 26.56 18.11
CA THR A 231 31.41 26.34 16.78
C THR A 231 31.29 24.89 16.34
N ALA A 232 31.59 23.93 17.22
CA ALA A 232 31.44 22.51 16.91
C ALA A 232 29.97 22.13 16.67
N PHE A 233 29.05 22.65 17.47
CA PHE A 233 27.62 22.43 17.29
C PHE A 233 27.08 23.05 16.00
N ASN A 234 27.53 24.25 15.62
CA ASN A 234 27.14 24.88 14.36
C ASN A 234 27.61 24.06 13.16
N ALA A 235 28.85 23.57 13.19
CA ALA A 235 29.39 22.70 12.15
C ALA A 235 28.64 21.37 12.08
N ALA A 236 28.35 20.75 13.24
CA ALA A 236 27.58 19.52 13.32
C ALA A 236 26.14 19.71 12.82
N ASN A 237 25.47 20.81 13.16
CA ASN A 237 24.13 21.12 12.67
C ASN A 237 24.09 21.33 11.15
N LYS A 238 25.10 22.00 10.58
CA LYS A 238 25.24 22.12 9.13
C LYS A 238 25.36 20.74 8.48
N LYS A 239 26.20 19.88 9.04
CA LYS A 239 26.40 18.50 8.58
C LYS A 239 25.12 17.65 8.72
N MET A 240 24.40 17.79 9.83
CA MET A 240 23.09 17.16 10.03
C MET A 240 22.10 17.59 8.95
N GLY A 241 22.06 18.88 8.62
CA GLY A 241 21.23 19.42 7.54
C GLY A 241 21.60 18.88 6.15
N GLU A 242 22.87 18.61 5.87
CA GLU A 242 23.30 17.90 4.65
C GLU A 242 22.78 16.46 4.63
N GLY A 243 22.83 15.76 5.77
CA GLY A 243 22.26 14.43 5.92
C GLY A 243 20.76 14.38 5.66
N VAL A 244 20.00 15.30 6.25
CA VAL A 244 18.54 15.46 6.05
C VAL A 244 18.19 15.70 4.58
N LYS A 245 19.03 16.43 3.83
CA LYS A 245 18.81 16.60 2.39
C LYS A 245 18.90 15.27 1.62
N TYR A 246 19.87 14.41 1.94
CA TYR A 246 19.97 13.09 1.32
C TYR A 246 18.81 12.19 1.73
N GLU A 247 18.37 12.27 2.99
CA GLU A 247 17.18 11.56 3.45
C GLU A 247 15.93 11.98 2.69
N GLY A 248 15.72 13.29 2.48
CA GLY A 248 14.63 13.79 1.63
C GLY A 248 14.70 13.27 0.19
N GLN A 249 15.90 13.24 -0.42
CA GLN A 249 16.08 12.67 -1.76
C GLN A 249 15.75 11.18 -1.82
N PHE A 250 16.10 10.43 -0.77
CA PHE A 250 15.74 9.02 -0.65
C PHE A 250 14.22 8.83 -0.57
N VAL A 251 13.53 9.58 0.30
CA VAL A 251 12.07 9.53 0.45
C VAL A 251 11.37 9.89 -0.86
N ASP A 252 11.75 11.00 -1.50
CA ASP A 252 11.19 11.40 -2.79
C ASP A 252 11.41 10.35 -3.89
N GLY A 253 12.58 9.70 -3.87
CA GLY A 253 12.90 8.63 -4.80
C GLY A 253 12.06 7.37 -4.59
N ILE A 254 11.84 6.98 -3.34
CA ILE A 254 10.95 5.86 -2.97
C ILE A 254 9.51 6.15 -3.40
N ASN A 255 9.00 7.35 -3.11
CA ASN A 255 7.65 7.76 -3.53
C ASN A 255 7.48 7.70 -5.06
N LYS A 256 8.49 8.11 -5.81
CA LYS A 256 8.49 8.00 -7.28
C LYS A 256 8.52 6.55 -7.75
N TYR A 257 9.30 5.68 -7.10
CA TYR A 257 9.35 4.26 -7.41
C TYR A 257 7.98 3.61 -7.19
N GLN A 258 7.36 3.84 -6.02
CA GLN A 258 6.04 3.32 -5.70
C GLN A 258 4.97 3.78 -6.70
N LYS A 259 4.96 5.09 -7.03
CA LYS A 259 4.04 5.65 -8.02
C LYS A 259 4.24 5.05 -9.41
N LYS A 260 5.49 4.85 -9.84
CA LYS A 260 5.82 4.27 -11.16
C LYS A 260 5.27 2.85 -11.31
N TYR A 261 5.30 2.05 -10.24
CA TYR A 261 4.91 0.64 -10.27
C TYR A 261 3.53 0.36 -9.64
N GLY A 262 2.73 1.40 -9.37
CA GLY A 262 1.38 1.25 -8.81
C GLY A 262 1.34 0.62 -7.41
N ILE A 263 2.43 0.74 -6.64
CA ILE A 263 2.50 0.26 -5.27
C ILE A 263 1.77 1.27 -4.38
N GLN A 264 0.60 0.90 -3.87
CA GLN A 264 -0.16 1.72 -2.93
C GLN A 264 0.41 1.58 -1.50
N ASP A 265 0.36 2.68 -0.74
CA ASP A 265 0.75 2.76 0.68
C ASP A 265 -0.28 2.14 1.64
#